data_AF-A0A3D0N4E6-F1
#
_entry.id   AF-A0A3D0N4E6-F1
#
_cell.length_a   1.000
_cell.length_b   1.000
_cell.length_c   1.000
_cell.angle_alpha   90.00
_cell.angle_beta   90.00
_cell.angle_gamma   90.00
#
_symmetry.space_group_name_H-M   'P 1'
#
loop_
_entity.id
_entity.type
_entity.pdbx_description
1 polymer ?
#
loop_
_entity_poly.entity_id
_entity_poly.type
_entity_poly.pdbx_seq_one_letter_code
_entity_poly.pdbx_strand_id
1 'polypeptide(L)'
;MQDMIRVGVVGVGRGRSFARGTGELTGMKLVALCDTWEERLEQTGKEFGVETYTDYDEFLSHDMDAVILANYFHQHAPFAIKALEAGKH
;
A
#
# COMPACT_ATOMS: atom_id res chain seq x y z
N MET A 1 -19.11 -4.09 15.06
CA MET A 1 -18.34 -3.38 14.03
C MET A 1 -17.53 -4.43 13.30
N GLN A 2 -17.57 -4.48 11.97
CA GLN A 2 -16.61 -5.29 11.23
C GLN A 2 -15.25 -4.59 11.33
N ASP A 3 -14.19 -5.33 11.62
CA ASP A 3 -12.84 -4.78 11.61
C ASP A 3 -12.48 -4.34 10.18
N MET A 4 -11.94 -3.13 10.04
CA MET A 4 -11.54 -2.59 8.75
C MET A 4 -10.30 -3.33 8.24
N ILE A 5 -10.29 -3.68 6.96
CA ILE A 5 -9.12 -4.29 6.30
C ILE A 5 -8.01 -3.26 6.20
N ARG A 6 -6.86 -3.54 6.81
CA ARG A 6 -5.68 -2.67 6.78
C ARG A 6 -4.95 -2.90 5.46
N VAL A 7 -4.87 -1.86 4.65
CA VAL A 7 -4.31 -1.95 3.30
C VAL A 7 -3.05 -1.11 3.18
N GLY A 8 -2.03 -1.70 2.57
CA GLY A 8 -0.88 -0.96 2.05
C GLY A 8 -1.03 -0.72 0.54
N VAL A 9 -0.47 0.37 0.02
CA VAL A 9 -0.50 0.66 -1.43
C VAL A 9 0.92 0.81 -1.97
N VAL A 10 1.23 0.04 -3.01
CA VAL A 10 2.50 0.13 -3.76
C VAL A 10 2.29 0.99 -5.00
N GLY A 11 3.07 2.05 -5.17
CA GLY A 11 2.97 3.02 -6.25
C GLY A 11 2.12 4.24 -5.87
N VAL A 12 2.72 5.39 -5.57
CA VAL A 12 2.02 6.65 -5.22
C VAL A 12 1.63 7.51 -6.44
N GLY A 13 1.90 7.03 -7.64
CA GLY A 13 1.36 7.58 -8.89
C GLY A 13 -0.16 7.38 -8.98
N ARG A 14 -0.60 6.28 -9.60
CA ARG A 14 -2.03 5.91 -9.65
C ARG A 14 -2.54 5.43 -8.29
N GLY A 15 -1.70 4.82 -7.45
CA GLY A 15 -2.10 4.29 -6.13
C GLY A 15 -2.66 5.32 -5.17
N ARG A 16 -2.32 6.61 -5.32
CA ARG A 16 -2.93 7.70 -4.54
C ARG A 16 -4.46 7.72 -4.64
N SER A 17 -5.03 7.33 -5.78
CA SER A 17 -6.49 7.23 -5.94
C SER A 17 -7.10 6.10 -5.10
N PHE A 18 -6.39 4.97 -4.96
CA PHE A 18 -6.79 3.86 -4.09
C PHE A 18 -6.64 4.23 -2.61
N ALA A 19 -5.52 4.87 -2.24
CA ALA A 19 -5.29 5.40 -0.89
C ALA A 19 -6.44 6.32 -0.44
N ARG A 20 -6.84 7.26 -1.31
CA ARG A 20 -7.97 8.18 -1.06
C ARG A 20 -9.34 7.49 -1.01
N GLY A 21 -9.49 6.35 -1.67
CA GLY A 21 -10.72 5.56 -1.67
C GLY A 21 -10.91 4.69 -0.41
N THR A 22 -9.89 4.58 0.45
CA THR A 22 -10.02 3.92 1.75
C THR A 22 -10.94 4.72 2.68
N GLY A 23 -11.61 4.04 3.60
CA GLY A 23 -12.54 4.63 4.56
C GLY A 23 -13.63 3.66 4.99
N GLU A 24 -14.55 4.15 5.82
CA GLU A 24 -15.64 3.34 6.39
C GLU A 24 -16.54 2.71 5.32
N LEU A 25 -16.84 3.45 4.24
CA LEU A 25 -17.70 2.97 3.15
C LEU A 25 -17.11 1.79 2.38
N THR A 26 -15.78 1.70 2.32
CA THR A 26 -15.07 0.60 1.66
C THR A 26 -14.62 -0.47 2.65
N GLY A 27 -14.79 -0.24 3.96
CA GLY A 27 -14.29 -1.14 5.00
C GLY A 27 -12.76 -1.27 5.00
N MET A 28 -12.04 -0.29 4.42
CA MET A 28 -10.58 -0.33 4.28
C MET A 28 -9.93 0.81 5.03
N LYS A 29 -8.79 0.55 5.68
CA LYS A 29 -7.95 1.55 6.34
C LYS A 29 -6.58 1.55 5.69
N LEU A 30 -6.17 2.66 5.09
CA LEU A 30 -4.78 2.82 4.64
C LEU A 30 -3.85 2.83 5.84
N VAL A 31 -2.78 2.03 5.81
CA VAL A 31 -1.79 1.95 6.89
C VAL A 31 -0.34 2.17 6.43
N ALA A 32 -0.03 1.93 5.17
CA ALA A 32 1.31 2.09 4.63
C ALA A 32 1.31 2.44 3.14
N LEU A 33 2.36 3.12 2.68
CA LEU A 33 2.64 3.40 1.28
C LEU A 33 4.04 2.91 0.91
N CYS A 34 4.21 2.41 -0.31
CA CYS A 34 5.52 2.06 -0.86
C CYS A 34 5.72 2.60 -2.27
N ASP A 35 6.85 3.27 -2.55
CA ASP A 35 7.25 3.68 -3.89
C ASP A 35 8.76 3.95 -3.94
N THR A 36 9.38 3.79 -5.11
CA THR A 36 10.77 4.18 -5.33
C THR A 36 10.95 5.70 -5.57
N TRP A 37 9.85 6.43 -5.82
CA TRP A 37 9.86 7.89 -5.98
C TRP A 37 9.76 8.58 -4.62
N GLU A 38 10.89 8.71 -3.94
CA GLU A 38 11.02 9.25 -2.58
C GLU A 38 10.29 10.58 -2.33
N GLU A 39 10.53 11.59 -3.17
CA GLU A 39 9.92 12.92 -2.98
C GLU A 39 8.38 12.86 -3.00
N ARG A 40 7.82 12.10 -3.95
CA ARG A 40 6.36 11.96 -4.09
C ARG A 40 5.79 11.07 -2.99
N LEU A 41 6.53 10.04 -2.60
CA LEU A 41 6.17 9.16 -1.50
C LEU A 41 6.09 9.94 -0.19
N GLU A 42 7.09 10.76 0.13
CA GLU A 42 7.11 11.60 1.33
C GLU A 42 5.93 12.59 1.35
N GLN A 43 5.67 13.26 0.22
CA GLN A 43 4.51 14.15 0.11
C GLN A 43 3.18 13.41 0.35
N THR A 44 3.03 12.23 -0.24
CA THR A 44 1.80 11.43 -0.14
C THR A 44 1.63 10.82 1.25
N GLY A 45 2.72 10.37 1.87
CA GLY A 45 2.74 9.88 3.25
C GLY A 45 2.30 10.96 4.24
N LYS A 46 2.81 12.19 4.09
CA LYS A 46 2.37 13.34 4.90
C LYS A 46 0.89 13.68 4.67
N GLU A 47 0.41 13.60 3.43
CA GLU A 47 -1.00 13.85 3.10
C GLU A 47 -1.96 12.88 3.81
N PHE A 48 -1.62 11.59 3.84
CA PHE A 48 -2.49 10.57 4.44
C PHE A 48 -2.15 10.22 5.89
N GLY A 49 -1.01 10.67 6.42
CA GLY A 49 -0.57 10.40 7.79
C GLY A 49 -0.23 8.93 8.02
N VAL A 50 0.45 8.28 7.07
CA VAL A 50 0.82 6.85 7.14
C VAL A 50 2.32 6.65 6.93
N GLU A 51 2.82 5.51 7.40
CA GLU A 51 4.22 5.11 7.21
C GLU A 51 4.53 4.89 5.73
N THR A 52 5.77 5.21 5.34
CA THR A 52 6.24 5.15 3.96
C THR A 52 7.49 4.30 3.83
N TYR A 53 7.59 3.54 2.75
CA TYR A 53 8.69 2.61 2.50
C TYR A 53 9.21 2.73 1.06
N THR A 54 10.52 2.77 0.88
CA THR A 54 11.14 2.70 -0.46
C THR A 54 11.54 1.27 -0.84
N ASP A 55 11.68 0.40 0.16
CA ASP A 55 11.91 -1.03 0.01
C ASP A 55 10.62 -1.83 0.17
N TYR A 56 10.40 -2.79 -0.73
CA TYR A 56 9.16 -3.57 -0.76
C TYR A 56 9.13 -4.67 0.30
N ASP A 57 10.28 -5.25 0.66
CA ASP A 57 10.35 -6.34 1.64
C ASP A 57 10.19 -5.76 3.07
N GLU A 58 10.73 -4.57 3.33
CA GLU A 58 10.42 -3.79 4.54
C GLU A 58 8.94 -3.40 4.60
N PHE A 59 8.36 -2.94 3.48
CA PHE A 59 6.94 -2.63 3.39
C PHE A 59 6.07 -3.85 3.73
N LEU A 60 6.38 -5.04 3.20
CA LEU A 60 5.63 -6.27 3.48
C LEU A 60 5.71 -6.70 4.96
N SER A 61 6.74 -6.27 5.69
CA SER A 61 6.87 -6.49 7.13
C SER A 61 5.93 -5.61 7.97
N HIS A 62 5.26 -4.62 7.35
CA HIS A 62 4.25 -3.79 8.03
C HIS A 62 3.03 -4.63 8.45
N ASP A 63 2.43 -4.24 9.58
CA ASP A 63 1.23 -4.89 10.11
C ASP A 63 -0.03 -4.47 9.33
N MET A 64 -0.26 -5.17 8.22
CA MET A 64 -1.40 -4.98 7.30
C MET A 64 -1.95 -6.33 6.80
N ASP A 65 -3.16 -6.29 6.27
CA ASP A 65 -3.92 -7.47 5.86
C ASP A 65 -3.85 -7.73 4.34
N ALA A 66 -3.71 -6.65 3.53
CA ALA A 66 -3.72 -6.72 2.07
C ALA A 66 -2.84 -5.65 1.42
N VAL A 67 -2.43 -5.88 0.17
CA VAL A 67 -1.61 -4.97 -0.63
C VAL A 67 -2.29 -4.60 -1.94
N ILE A 68 -2.39 -3.31 -2.23
CA ILE A 68 -2.82 -2.80 -3.54
C ILE A 68 -1.60 -2.52 -4.39
N LEU A 69 -1.41 -3.30 -5.46
CA LEU A 69 -0.32 -3.11 -6.43
C LEU A 69 -0.74 -2.12 -7.52
N ALA A 70 -0.27 -0.87 -7.41
CA ALA A 70 -0.51 0.22 -8.36
C ALA A 70 0.80 0.78 -8.96
N ASN A 71 1.87 -0.02 -8.94
CA ASN A 71 3.15 0.21 -9.61
C ASN A 71 3.13 -0.24 -11.09
N TYR A 72 4.30 -0.35 -11.74
CA TYR A 72 4.38 -0.72 -13.16
C TYR A 72 3.82 -2.13 -13.42
N PHE A 73 3.02 -2.27 -14.48
CA PHE A 73 2.27 -3.50 -14.78
C PHE A 73 3.13 -4.77 -14.84
N HIS A 74 4.36 -4.68 -15.37
CA HIS A 74 5.25 -5.83 -15.50
C HIS A 74 5.80 -6.34 -14.15
N GLN A 75 5.67 -5.54 -13.10
CA GLN A 75 6.09 -5.87 -11.74
C GLN A 75 4.95 -6.47 -10.90
N HIS A 76 3.69 -6.41 -11.35
CA HIS A 76 2.54 -6.86 -10.56
C HIS A 76 2.63 -8.34 -10.20
N ALA A 77 2.95 -9.22 -11.16
CA ALA A 77 3.03 -10.65 -10.91
C ALA A 77 4.09 -11.03 -9.85
N PRO A 78 5.37 -10.63 -9.97
CA PRO A 78 6.36 -10.97 -8.94
C PRO A 78 6.07 -10.33 -7.58
N PHE A 79 5.49 -9.12 -7.54
CA PHE A 79 5.14 -8.47 -6.28
C PHE A 79 3.93 -9.14 -5.62
N ALA A 80 2.93 -9.54 -6.39
CA ALA A 80 1.76 -10.28 -5.87
C ALA A 80 2.17 -11.62 -5.28
N ILE A 81 3.08 -12.35 -5.92
CA ILE A 81 3.64 -13.60 -5.39
C ILE A 81 4.29 -13.35 -4.04
N LYS A 82 5.17 -12.35 -3.93
CA LYS A 82 5.83 -11.97 -2.67
C LYS A 82 4.82 -11.57 -1.57
N ALA A 83 3.79 -10.79 -1.91
CA ALA A 83 2.74 -10.40 -0.96
C ALA A 83 2.00 -11.62 -0.41
N LEU A 84 1.61 -12.54 -1.29
CA LEU A 84 0.90 -13.78 -0.92
C LEU A 84 1.80 -14.70 -0.07
N GLU A 85 3.08 -14.84 -0.43
CA GLU A 85 4.07 -15.58 0.37
C GLU A 85 4.26 -14.97 1.77
N ALA A 86 4.15 -13.64 1.90
CA ALA A 86 4.15 -12.92 3.16
C ALA A 86 2.79 -12.95 3.91
N GLY A 87 1.80 -13.71 3.40
CA GLY A 87 0.48 -13.85 4.01
C GLY A 87 -0.42 -12.62 3.83
N LYS A 88 -0.11 -11.74 2.88
CA LYS A 88 -0.93 -10.56 2.54
C LYS A 88 -1.86 -10.89 1.38
N HIS A 89 -3.11 -10.44 1.47
CA HIS A 89 -4.09 -10.58 0.38
C HIS A 89 -3.84 -9.60 -0.76
#